data_AF-A0A1F1QC80-F1
#
_entry.id   AF-A0A1F1QC80-F1
#
_cell.length_a   1.000
_cell.length_b   1.000
_cell.length_c   1.000
_cell.angle_alpha   90.00
_cell.angle_beta   90.00
_cell.angle_gamma   90.00
#
_symmetry.space_group_name_H-M   'P 1'
#
loop_
_entity.id
_entity.type
_entity.pdbx_description
1 polymer ?
#
loop_
_entity_poly.entity_id
_entity_poly.type
_entity_poly.pdbx_seq_one_letter_code
_entity_poly.pdbx_strand_id
1 'polypeptide(L)'
;MTTSLSAWRAVAALLLGCTLLAGCSGQKSLYQWESYQPQVYEYFKGESSKEEQAIALERDLEKIKAKNGAVPPGYHAQLGLLYSSLGKDDQMIQQLRTEKALFPESAPYMDFLMNNASKGTKQ
;
A
#
# COMPACT_ATOMS: atom_id res chain seq x y z
N MET A 1 35.68 46.25 27.32
CA MET A 1 34.29 45.83 26.97
C MET A 1 34.27 45.31 25.53
N THR A 2 34.77 44.11 25.24
CA THR A 2 34.79 43.55 23.86
C THR A 2 34.44 42.06 23.79
N THR A 3 34.24 41.39 24.93
CA THR A 3 33.98 39.96 25.05
C THR A 3 32.55 39.54 24.71
N SER A 4 31.60 40.48 24.63
CA SER A 4 30.18 40.17 24.40
C SER A 4 29.83 39.89 22.93
N LEU A 5 30.55 40.50 21.97
CA LEU A 5 30.26 40.35 20.54
C LEU A 5 30.72 39.00 19.95
N SER A 6 31.81 38.43 20.48
CA SER A 6 32.33 37.12 20.05
C SER A 6 31.48 35.96 20.56
N ALA A 7 30.97 36.06 21.79
CA ALA A 7 30.05 35.09 22.38
C ALA A 7 28.75 34.98 21.56
N TRP A 8 28.20 36.11 21.10
CA TRP A 8 26.97 36.10 20.30
C TRP A 8 27.14 35.47 18.91
N ARG A 9 28.30 35.69 18.27
CA ARG A 9 28.63 35.06 16.97
C ARG A 9 28.78 33.54 17.09
N ALA A 10 29.39 33.07 18.18
CA ALA A 10 29.53 31.63 18.44
C ALA A 10 28.17 30.97 18.70
N VAL A 11 27.28 31.63 19.46
CA VAL A 11 25.92 31.13 19.72
C VAL A 11 25.08 31.11 18.44
N ALA A 12 25.18 32.13 17.58
CA ALA A 12 24.47 32.18 16.30
C ALA A 12 24.93 31.09 15.33
N ALA A 13 26.26 30.83 15.26
CA ALA A 13 26.80 29.76 14.44
C ALA A 13 26.39 28.36 14.94
N LEU A 14 26.34 28.17 16.26
CA LEU A 14 25.88 26.92 16.88
C LEU A 14 24.39 26.67 16.60
N LEU A 15 23.55 27.69 16.70
CA LEU A 15 22.12 27.61 16.40
C LEU A 15 21.85 27.34 14.91
N LEU A 16 22.58 27.98 13.98
CA LEU A 16 22.50 27.66 12.55
C LEU A 16 22.92 26.21 12.27
N GLY A 17 24.00 25.75 12.90
CA GLY A 17 24.47 24.36 12.79
C GLY A 17 23.40 23.34 13.22
N CYS A 18 22.71 23.58 14.34
CA CYS A 18 21.65 22.68 14.80
C CYS A 18 20.45 22.58 13.84
N THR A 19 20.12 23.65 13.10
CA THR A 19 19.02 23.62 12.11
C THR A 19 19.36 22.82 10.85
N LEU A 20 20.65 22.76 10.46
CA LEU A 20 21.10 22.01 9.29
C LEU A 20 21.07 20.49 9.51
N LEU A 21 21.06 20.02 10.77
CA LEU A 21 20.95 18.60 11.10
C LEU A 21 19.50 18.11 11.29
N ALA A 22 18.49 18.99 11.19
CA ALA A 22 17.07 18.63 11.32
C ALA A 22 16.43 18.09 10.02
N GLY A 23 17.23 17.54 9.09
CA GLY A 23 16.81 17.19 7.73
C GLY A 23 16.28 15.76 7.52
N CYS A 24 16.10 14.94 8.56
CA CYS A 24 15.62 13.56 8.41
C CYS A 24 14.40 13.30 9.30
N SER A 25 13.28 13.95 8.99
CA SER A 25 11.97 13.45 9.39
C SER A 25 11.62 12.30 8.44
N GLY A 26 11.57 11.06 8.95
CA GLY A 26 11.23 9.89 8.16
C GLY A 26 9.99 10.12 7.29
N GLN A 27 10.13 9.91 5.98
CA GLN A 27 9.09 10.20 5.02
C GLN A 27 7.87 9.31 5.33
N LYS A 28 6.75 9.93 5.72
CA LYS A 28 5.50 9.18 5.93
C LYS A 28 5.10 8.57 4.59
N SER A 29 5.10 7.24 4.54
CA SER A 29 4.67 6.51 3.35
C SER A 29 3.23 6.90 3.00
N LEU A 30 2.99 7.22 1.73
CA LEU A 30 1.65 7.53 1.22
C LEU A 30 0.71 6.34 1.37
N TYR A 31 1.23 5.11 1.19
CA TYR A 31 0.48 3.87 1.33
C TYR A 31 0.94 3.05 2.54
N GLN A 32 0.02 2.27 3.11
CA GLN A 32 0.34 1.31 4.16
C GLN A 32 0.47 -0.08 3.55
N TRP A 33 1.70 -0.56 3.42
CA TRP A 33 1.98 -1.82 2.71
C TRP A 33 1.74 -3.06 3.58
N GLU A 34 1.82 -2.93 4.91
CA GLU A 34 1.74 -4.05 5.86
C GLU A 34 2.56 -5.26 5.33
N SER A 35 1.99 -6.46 5.17
CA SER A 35 2.69 -7.63 4.60
C SER A 35 2.50 -7.84 3.09
N TYR A 36 1.93 -6.88 2.36
CA TYR A 36 1.56 -7.04 0.94
C TYR A 36 2.70 -7.58 0.06
N GLN A 37 3.88 -6.94 0.12
CA GLN A 37 5.01 -7.32 -0.73
C GLN A 37 5.49 -8.76 -0.48
N PRO A 38 5.71 -9.19 0.79
CA PRO A 38 5.92 -10.59 1.10
C PRO A 38 4.84 -11.52 0.55
N GLN A 39 3.56 -11.20 0.73
CA GLN A 39 2.47 -12.05 0.24
C GLN A 39 2.52 -12.23 -1.28
N VAL A 40 2.70 -11.15 -2.04
CA VAL A 40 2.81 -11.22 -3.51
C VAL A 40 4.01 -12.06 -3.92
N TYR A 41 5.15 -11.93 -3.22
CA TYR A 41 6.33 -12.72 -3.49
C TYR A 41 6.09 -14.23 -3.25
N GLU A 42 5.46 -14.58 -2.13
CA GLU A 42 5.15 -15.97 -1.78
C GLU A 42 4.12 -16.60 -2.73
N TYR A 43 3.18 -15.81 -3.28
CA TYR A 43 2.29 -16.27 -4.35
C TYR A 43 3.04 -16.75 -5.58
N PHE A 44 4.04 -15.99 -6.02
CA PHE A 44 4.83 -16.35 -7.22
C PHE A 44 5.70 -17.57 -7.01
N LYS A 45 6.13 -17.83 -5.78
CA LYS A 45 6.84 -19.07 -5.45
C LYS A 45 5.93 -20.29 -5.34
N GLY A 46 4.64 -20.09 -5.08
CA GLY A 46 3.70 -21.18 -4.77
C GLY A 46 3.96 -21.82 -3.40
N GLU A 47 4.63 -21.10 -2.50
CA GLU A 47 5.00 -21.58 -1.16
C GLU A 47 3.87 -21.41 -0.12
N SER A 48 2.80 -20.66 -0.46
CA SER A 48 1.63 -20.44 0.40
C SER A 48 0.33 -20.83 -0.31
N SER A 49 -0.66 -21.33 0.46
CA SER A 49 -1.99 -21.56 -0.10
C SER A 49 -2.67 -20.22 -0.41
N LYS A 50 -3.54 -20.21 -1.41
CA LYS A 50 -4.24 -19.00 -1.85
C LYS A 50 -5.20 -18.50 -0.76
N GLU A 51 -5.77 -19.42 0.01
CA GLU A 51 -6.62 -19.16 1.16
C GLU A 51 -5.84 -18.46 2.29
N GLU A 52 -4.66 -18.98 2.66
CA GLU A 52 -3.81 -18.37 3.67
C GLU A 52 -3.37 -16.97 3.26
N GLN A 53 -3.01 -16.79 2.00
CA GLN A 53 -2.64 -15.50 1.46
C GLN A 53 -3.82 -14.51 1.50
N ALA A 54 -5.02 -14.93 1.09
CA ALA A 54 -6.22 -14.10 1.16
C ALA A 54 -6.51 -13.66 2.60
N ILE A 55 -6.45 -14.59 3.56
CA ILE A 55 -6.65 -14.29 4.99
C ILE A 55 -5.60 -13.29 5.50
N ALA A 56 -4.34 -13.44 5.10
CA ALA A 56 -3.27 -12.52 5.50
C ALA A 56 -3.51 -11.10 4.97
N LEU A 57 -3.90 -10.98 3.69
CA LEU A 57 -4.21 -9.69 3.07
C LEU A 57 -5.48 -9.07 3.67
N GLU A 58 -6.53 -9.84 3.95
CA GLU A 58 -7.73 -9.28 4.59
C GLU A 58 -7.45 -8.75 5.99
N ARG A 59 -6.66 -9.48 6.78
CA ARG A 59 -6.23 -9.04 8.11
C ARG A 59 -5.46 -7.71 8.03
N ASP A 60 -4.57 -7.59 7.06
CA ASP A 60 -3.78 -6.38 6.89
C ASP A 60 -4.63 -5.21 6.37
N LEU A 61 -5.59 -5.48 5.48
CA LEU A 61 -6.57 -4.48 5.05
C LEU A 61 -7.33 -3.89 6.25
N GLU A 62 -7.75 -4.71 7.22
CA GLU A 62 -8.39 -4.23 8.44
C GLU A 62 -7.45 -3.37 9.31
N LYS A 63 -6.16 -3.72 9.39
CA LYS A 63 -5.16 -2.86 10.08
C LYS A 63 -5.00 -1.51 9.40
N ILE A 64 -4.97 -1.49 8.06
CA ILE A 64 -4.85 -0.26 7.27
C ILE A 64 -6.07 0.62 7.53
N LYS A 65 -7.28 0.06 7.46
CA LYS A 65 -8.54 0.76 7.76
C LYS A 65 -8.57 1.30 9.18
N ALA A 66 -8.16 0.51 10.18
CA ALA A 66 -8.13 0.93 11.58
C ALA A 66 -7.21 2.13 11.83
N LYS A 67 -6.17 2.31 11.01
CA LYS A 67 -5.25 3.44 11.05
C LYS A 67 -5.67 4.60 10.13
N ASN A 68 -6.82 4.53 9.47
CA ASN A 68 -7.21 5.42 8.37
C ASN A 68 -6.10 5.57 7.30
N GLY A 69 -5.39 4.47 7.03
CA GLY A 69 -4.32 4.42 6.05
C GLY A 69 -4.84 4.22 4.62
N ALA A 70 -4.04 4.63 3.64
CA ALA A 70 -4.32 4.33 2.24
C ALA A 70 -3.81 2.94 1.88
N VAL A 71 -4.67 2.13 1.27
CA VAL A 71 -4.32 0.83 0.69
C VAL A 71 -3.49 1.07 -0.58
N PRO A 72 -2.40 0.33 -0.83
CA PRO A 72 -1.56 0.53 -2.00
C PRO A 72 -2.23 0.05 -3.30
N PRO A 73 -1.78 0.56 -4.47
CA PRO A 73 -2.23 0.10 -5.78
C PRO A 73 -1.91 -1.38 -5.97
N GLY A 74 -2.85 -2.09 -6.59
CA GLY A 74 -2.79 -3.52 -6.87
C GLY A 74 -3.25 -4.42 -5.72
N TYR A 75 -3.46 -3.88 -4.51
CA TYR A 75 -3.84 -4.70 -3.35
C TYR A 75 -5.20 -5.38 -3.54
N HIS A 76 -6.20 -4.62 -3.99
CA HIS A 76 -7.52 -5.17 -4.26
C HIS A 76 -7.50 -6.02 -5.54
N ALA A 77 -6.66 -5.68 -6.53
CA ALA A 77 -6.44 -6.56 -7.68
C ALA A 77 -5.90 -7.94 -7.27
N GLN A 78 -4.93 -8.01 -6.36
CA GLN A 78 -4.37 -9.26 -5.85
C GLN A 78 -5.41 -10.07 -5.07
N LEU A 79 -6.20 -9.44 -4.20
CA LEU A 79 -7.33 -10.11 -3.54
C LEU A 79 -8.34 -10.64 -4.56
N GLY A 80 -8.62 -9.88 -5.63
CA GLY A 80 -9.45 -10.33 -6.75
C GLY A 80 -8.91 -11.59 -7.43
N LEU A 81 -7.61 -11.62 -7.73
CA LEU A 81 -6.92 -12.78 -8.30
C LEU A 81 -7.02 -14.02 -7.41
N LEU A 82 -6.81 -13.85 -6.10
CA LEU A 82 -6.94 -14.94 -5.14
C LEU A 82 -8.37 -15.46 -5.10
N TYR A 83 -9.36 -14.56 -5.05
CA TYR A 83 -10.76 -14.97 -5.05
C TYR A 83 -11.20 -15.66 -6.32
N SER A 84 -10.72 -15.22 -7.48
CA SER A 84 -10.93 -15.93 -8.74
C SER A 84 -10.43 -17.36 -8.67
N SER A 85 -9.20 -17.54 -8.17
CA SER A 85 -8.59 -18.87 -8.02
C SER A 85 -9.32 -19.79 -7.03
N LEU A 86 -10.07 -19.22 -6.10
CA LEU A 86 -10.84 -19.93 -5.08
C LEU A 86 -12.30 -20.17 -5.49
N GLY A 87 -12.69 -19.78 -6.72
CA GLY A 87 -14.07 -19.87 -7.20
C GLY A 87 -15.04 -18.90 -6.51
N LYS A 88 -14.52 -17.82 -5.90
CA LYS A 88 -15.28 -16.82 -5.14
C LYS A 88 -15.58 -15.60 -6.01
N ASP A 89 -16.35 -15.81 -7.08
CA ASP A 89 -16.54 -14.82 -8.15
C ASP A 89 -17.13 -13.49 -7.66
N ASP A 90 -18.14 -13.52 -6.79
CA ASP A 90 -18.73 -12.29 -6.22
C ASP A 90 -17.70 -11.47 -5.45
N GLN A 91 -16.86 -12.14 -4.65
CA GLN A 91 -15.79 -11.49 -3.90
C GLN A 91 -14.71 -10.96 -4.85
N MET A 92 -14.33 -11.72 -5.88
CA MET A 92 -13.42 -11.24 -6.92
C MET A 92 -13.94 -9.95 -7.55
N ILE A 93 -15.17 -9.93 -8.06
CA ILE A 93 -15.75 -8.75 -8.71
C ILE A 93 -15.78 -7.55 -7.76
N GLN A 94 -16.13 -7.77 -6.48
CA GLN A 94 -16.13 -6.70 -5.49
C GLN A 94 -14.74 -6.09 -5.30
N GLN A 95 -13.69 -6.91 -5.23
CA GLN A 95 -12.32 -6.44 -5.09
C GLN A 95 -11.86 -5.68 -6.34
N LEU A 96 -12.12 -6.18 -7.54
CA LEU A 96 -11.76 -5.50 -8.79
C LEU A 96 -12.48 -4.15 -8.96
N ARG A 97 -13.74 -4.04 -8.54
CA ARG A 97 -14.47 -2.75 -8.50
C ARG A 97 -13.83 -1.77 -7.52
N THR A 98 -13.40 -2.27 -6.36
CA THR A 98 -12.75 -1.45 -5.34
C THR A 98 -11.41 -0.91 -5.85
N GLU A 99 -10.59 -1.76 -6.49
CA GLU A 99 -9.34 -1.34 -7.14
C GLU A 99 -9.60 -0.24 -8.18
N LYS A 100 -10.56 -0.46 -9.09
CA LYS A 100 -10.94 0.53 -10.10
C LYS A 100 -11.37 1.88 -9.50
N ALA A 101 -12.06 1.86 -8.35
CA ALA A 101 -12.51 3.07 -7.69
C ALA A 101 -11.37 3.83 -7.00
N LEU A 102 -10.41 3.13 -6.41
CA LEU A 102 -9.25 3.72 -5.76
C LEU A 102 -8.19 4.19 -6.76
N PHE A 103 -8.06 3.47 -7.88
CA PHE A 103 -7.00 3.63 -8.88
C PHE A 103 -7.62 3.67 -10.28
N PRO A 104 -8.20 4.80 -10.72
CA PRO A 104 -8.86 4.92 -12.03
C PRO A 104 -7.92 4.66 -13.22
N GLU A 105 -6.61 4.79 -13.04
CA GLU A 105 -5.59 4.37 -14.01
C GLU A 105 -5.63 2.88 -14.33
N SER A 106 -6.10 2.05 -13.39
CA SER A 106 -6.27 0.60 -13.56
C SER A 106 -7.58 0.22 -14.26
N ALA A 107 -8.51 1.18 -14.44
CA ALA A 107 -9.87 0.91 -14.89
C ALA A 107 -9.97 0.09 -16.19
N PRO A 108 -9.18 0.35 -17.25
CA PRO A 108 -9.26 -0.45 -18.48
C PRO A 108 -8.96 -1.93 -18.23
N TYR A 109 -8.02 -2.23 -17.32
CA TYR A 109 -7.64 -3.59 -16.98
C TYR A 109 -8.69 -4.26 -16.09
N MET A 110 -9.20 -3.55 -15.08
CA MET A 110 -10.27 -4.09 -14.22
C MET A 110 -11.54 -4.41 -15.01
N ASP A 111 -11.92 -3.53 -15.95
CA ASP A 111 -13.08 -3.77 -16.83
C ASP A 111 -12.87 -4.98 -17.74
N PHE A 112 -11.67 -5.16 -18.29
CA PHE A 112 -11.33 -6.35 -19.05
C PHE A 112 -11.49 -7.64 -18.23
N LEU A 113 -10.95 -7.67 -17.01
CA LEU A 113 -11.04 -8.84 -16.12
C LEU A 113 -12.50 -9.18 -15.77
N MET A 114 -13.29 -8.19 -15.35
CA MET A 114 -14.69 -8.39 -14.98
C MET A 114 -15.56 -8.82 -16.18
N ASN A 115 -15.29 -8.28 -17.38
CA ASN A 115 -15.99 -8.67 -18.60
C ASN A 115 -15.70 -10.12 -19.00
N ASN A 116 -14.47 -10.60 -18.80
CA ASN A 116 -14.11 -11.97 -19.11
C ASN A 116 -14.65 -12.97 -18.08
N ALA A 117 -14.62 -12.61 -16.80
CA ALA A 117 -15.25 -13.40 -15.75
C ALA A 117 -16.75 -13.67 -16.05
N SER A 118 -17.47 -12.64 -16.49
CA SER A 118 -18.90 -12.72 -16.85
C SER A 118 -19.18 -13.58 -18.09
N LYS A 119 -18.18 -13.77 -18.96
CA LYS A 119 -18.29 -14.63 -20.15
C LYS A 119 -18.00 -16.09 -19.82
N GLY A 120 -17.03 -16.35 -18.94
CA GLY A 120 -16.69 -17.70 -18.49
C GLY A 120 -17.78 -18.38 -17.67
N THR A 121 -18.63 -17.62 -16.97
CA THR A 121 -19.79 -18.16 -16.21
C THR A 121 -20.99 -18.54 -17.10
N LYS A 122 -20.99 -18.17 -18.39
CA LYS A 122 -22.08 -18.45 -19.34
C LYS A 122 -21.80 -19.65 -20.26
N GLN A 123 -20.69 -20.35 -20.06
CA GLN A 123 -20.24 -21.48 -20.87
C GLN A 123 -20.26 -22.75 -20.05
#